data_AF-A0A7G6YZP4-F1
#
_entry.id   AF-A0A7G6YZP4-F1
#
_cell.length_a   1.000
_cell.length_b   1.000
_cell.length_c   1.000
_cell.angle_alpha   90.00
_cell.angle_beta   90.00
_cell.angle_gamma   90.00
#
_symmetry.space_group_name_H-M   'P 1'
#
loop_
_entity.id
_entity.type
_entity.pdbx_description
1 polymer ?
#
loop_
_entity_poly.entity_id
_entity_poly.type
_entity_poly.pdbx_seq_one_letter_code
_entity_poly.pdbx_strand_id
1 'polypeptide(L)'
;MTVPSGARALSNGELLDLYKLTVEMADRVSARRGQANQFYVALQTALLGAPALFSVVGEGAEINPLRGFLLAVVGVMVSVVWWFQLRSYRDLNTAKFVVINKIEADNLPITPFSDEWAQLKKDPVPKLRDRYAELGFVERFVPIVFLLVNAALAVSVWL
;
A
#
# COMPACT_ATOMS: atom_id res chain seq x y z
N MET A 1 20.69 14.07 9.03
CA MET A 1 20.48 15.46 8.57
C MET A 1 21.65 16.27 9.07
N THR A 2 22.57 16.60 8.18
CA THR A 2 23.59 17.62 8.42
C THR A 2 22.93 18.97 8.18
N VAL A 3 22.78 19.78 9.21
CA VAL A 3 22.31 21.16 9.05
C VAL A 3 23.39 21.91 8.27
N PRO A 4 23.05 22.61 7.17
CA PRO A 4 24.03 23.42 6.45
C PRO A 4 24.69 24.43 7.40
N SER A 5 26.01 24.54 7.35
CA SER A 5 26.75 25.53 8.12
C SER A 5 26.25 26.94 7.77
N GLY A 6 25.58 27.59 8.73
CA GLY A 6 24.97 28.92 8.57
C GLY A 6 23.44 28.97 8.62
N ALA A 7 22.76 27.83 8.77
CA ALA A 7 21.30 27.84 8.93
C ALA A 7 20.89 28.44 10.28
N ARG A 8 20.01 29.45 10.25
CA ARG A 8 19.38 30.02 11.44
C ARG A 8 18.56 28.96 12.16
N ALA A 9 18.63 28.93 13.49
CA ALA A 9 17.74 28.10 14.30
C ALA A 9 16.27 28.50 14.09
N LEU A 10 15.40 27.51 13.91
CA LEU A 10 13.96 27.73 13.78
C LEU A 10 13.39 28.25 15.10
N SER A 11 12.44 29.17 15.04
CA SER A 11 11.59 29.49 16.18
C SER A 11 10.67 28.31 16.51
N ASN A 12 10.13 28.27 17.74
CA ASN A 12 9.20 27.21 18.15
C ASN A 12 7.97 27.12 17.24
N GLY A 13 7.48 28.27 16.73
CA GLY A 13 6.36 28.30 15.78
C GLY A 13 6.72 27.65 14.44
N GLU A 14 7.85 28.05 13.85
CA GLU A 14 8.33 27.49 12.58
C GLU A 14 8.62 25.98 12.69
N LEU A 15 9.18 25.53 13.81
CA LEU A 15 9.41 24.12 14.10
C LEU A 15 8.09 23.34 14.17
N LEU A 16 7.09 23.88 14.88
CA LEU A 16 5.79 23.23 15.02
C LEU A 16 5.06 23.15 13.67
N ASP A 17 5.18 24.18 12.83
CA ASP A 17 4.58 24.18 11.49
C ASP A 17 5.27 23.20 10.56
N LEU A 18 6.61 23.11 10.58
CA LEU A 18 7.36 22.08 9.87
C LEU A 18 6.93 20.68 10.32
N TYR A 19 6.82 20.47 11.63
CA TYR A 19 6.39 19.21 12.21
C TYR A 19 4.98 18.81 11.70
N LYS A 20 3.99 19.71 11.81
CA LYS A 20 2.63 19.49 11.27
C LYS A 20 2.66 19.13 9.80
N LEU A 21 3.41 19.86 8.97
CA LEU A 21 3.53 19.59 7.54
C LEU A 21 4.12 18.20 7.28
N THR A 22 5.15 17.80 8.01
CA THR A 22 5.78 16.48 7.84
C THR A 22 4.83 15.34 8.20
N VAL A 23 4.08 15.49 9.30
CA VAL A 23 3.06 14.54 9.75
C VAL A 23 1.93 14.44 8.73
N GLU A 24 1.41 15.58 8.27
CA GLU A 24 0.36 15.62 7.26
C GLU A 24 0.80 14.96 5.94
N MET A 25 2.05 15.16 5.52
CA MET A 25 2.59 14.49 4.34
C MET A 25 2.70 12.97 4.51
N ALA A 26 3.01 12.47 5.71
CA ALA A 26 3.01 11.03 6.00
C ALA A 26 1.59 10.45 5.98
N ASP A 27 0.63 11.16 6.56
CA ASP A 27 -0.79 10.78 6.52
C ASP A 27 -1.32 10.73 5.08
N ARG A 28 -1.06 11.77 4.27
CA ARG A 28 -1.44 11.80 2.85
C ARG A 28 -0.87 10.63 2.04
N VAL A 29 0.35 10.17 2.34
CA VAL A 29 0.92 8.97 1.71
C VAL A 29 0.18 7.71 2.13
N SER A 30 -0.18 7.60 3.42
CA SER A 30 -0.99 6.50 3.94
C SER A 30 -2.37 6.45 3.29
N ALA A 31 -3.04 7.61 3.14
CA ALA A 31 -4.31 7.73 2.43
C ALA A 31 -4.20 7.34 0.94
N ARG A 32 -3.14 7.77 0.24
CA ARG A 32 -2.86 7.37 -1.15
C ARG A 32 -2.67 5.87 -1.31
N ARG A 33 -2.03 5.21 -0.33
CA ARG A 33 -1.89 3.74 -0.32
C ARG A 33 -3.28 3.08 -0.25
N GLY A 34 -4.16 3.56 0.62
CA GLY A 34 -5.53 3.05 0.75
C GLY A 34 -6.35 3.22 -0.54
N GLN A 35 -6.28 4.38 -1.18
CA GLN A 35 -6.94 4.63 -2.47
C GLN A 35 -6.41 3.73 -3.58
N ALA A 36 -5.07 3.55 -3.66
CA ALA A 36 -4.48 2.63 -4.62
C ALA A 36 -4.96 1.19 -4.41
N ASN A 37 -5.08 0.74 -3.15
CA ASN A 37 -5.60 -0.59 -2.83
C ASN A 37 -7.02 -0.79 -3.36
N GLN A 38 -7.91 0.17 -3.12
CA GLN A 38 -9.29 0.11 -3.61
C GLN A 38 -9.36 0.11 -5.14
N PHE A 39 -8.56 0.93 -5.81
CA PHE A 39 -8.46 0.96 -7.26
C PHE A 39 -8.07 -0.40 -7.85
N TYR A 40 -7.01 -1.03 -7.32
CA TYR A 40 -6.54 -2.31 -7.85
C TYR A 40 -7.51 -3.45 -7.57
N VAL A 41 -8.18 -3.48 -6.41
CA VAL A 41 -9.25 -4.45 -6.13
C VAL A 41 -10.36 -4.33 -7.16
N ALA A 42 -10.83 -3.10 -7.43
CA ALA A 42 -11.87 -2.86 -8.42
C ALA A 42 -11.44 -3.28 -9.83
N LEU A 43 -10.21 -2.91 -10.24
CA LEU A 43 -9.64 -3.26 -11.54
C LEU A 43 -9.53 -4.78 -11.71
N GLN A 44 -9.01 -5.50 -10.70
CA GLN A 44 -8.90 -6.95 -10.75
C GLN A 44 -10.26 -7.64 -10.77
N THR A 45 -11.23 -7.13 -10.02
CA THR A 45 -12.60 -7.65 -10.02
C THR A 45 -13.25 -7.46 -11.39
N ALA A 46 -13.05 -6.30 -12.02
CA ALA A 46 -13.53 -6.05 -13.37
C ALA A 46 -12.87 -6.96 -14.41
N LEU A 47 -11.56 -7.20 -14.31
CA LEU A 47 -10.84 -8.12 -15.20
C LEU A 47 -11.36 -9.56 -15.10
N LEU A 48 -11.57 -10.06 -13.88
CA LEU A 48 -12.11 -11.41 -13.65
C LEU A 48 -13.59 -11.53 -14.04
N GLY A 49 -14.37 -10.45 -13.95
CA GLY A 49 -15.78 -10.41 -14.35
C GLY A 49 -16.01 -10.18 -15.84
N ALA A 50 -15.03 -9.63 -16.57
CA ALA A 50 -15.14 -9.33 -18.00
C ALA A 50 -15.56 -10.56 -18.85
N PRO A 51 -15.02 -11.77 -18.62
CA PRO A 51 -15.53 -13.00 -19.22
C PRO A 51 -17.05 -13.18 -19.17
N ALA A 52 -17.63 -13.10 -17.97
CA ALA A 52 -19.07 -13.28 -17.77
C ALA A 52 -19.88 -12.19 -18.50
N LEU A 53 -19.38 -10.96 -18.51
CA LEU A 53 -20.02 -9.87 -19.25
C LEU A 53 -20.03 -10.13 -20.77
N PHE A 54 -18.92 -10.62 -21.33
CA PHE A 54 -18.85 -10.95 -22.76
C PHE A 54 -19.82 -12.08 -23.14
N SER A 55 -20.05 -13.06 -22.27
CA SER A 55 -21.05 -14.12 -22.52
C SER A 55 -22.49 -13.62 -22.50
N VAL A 56 -22.79 -12.54 -21.77
CA VAL A 56 -24.14 -11.96 -21.66
C VAL A 56 -24.41 -10.97 -22.79
N VAL A 57 -23.39 -10.18 -23.20
CA VAL A 57 -23.54 -9.09 -24.19
C VAL A 57 -23.21 -9.55 -25.61
N GLY A 58 -22.32 -10.52 -25.78
CA GLY A 58 -22.05 -11.15 -27.07
C GLY A 58 -23.08 -12.23 -27.42
N GLU A 59 -23.18 -12.62 -28.69
CA GLU A 59 -24.08 -13.67 -29.20
C GLU A 59 -23.73 -15.09 -28.68
N GLY A 60 -23.64 -15.29 -27.37
CA GLY A 60 -23.46 -16.60 -26.73
C GLY A 60 -22.17 -17.33 -27.07
N ALA A 61 -21.21 -16.69 -27.75
CA ALA A 61 -19.96 -17.34 -28.13
C ALA A 61 -19.06 -17.53 -26.91
N GLU A 62 -18.70 -18.78 -26.62
CA GLU A 62 -17.69 -19.11 -25.63
C GLU A 62 -16.43 -18.25 -25.86
N ILE A 63 -15.84 -17.80 -24.75
CA ILE A 63 -14.63 -16.98 -24.83
C ILE A 63 -13.53 -17.83 -25.43
N ASN A 64 -13.04 -17.40 -26.59
CA ASN A 64 -11.87 -18.02 -27.21
C ASN A 64 -10.75 -18.14 -26.14
N PRO A 65 -10.16 -19.34 -25.94
CA PRO A 65 -9.10 -19.58 -24.96
C PRO A 65 -7.98 -18.54 -24.97
N LEU A 66 -7.60 -18.05 -26.16
CA LEU A 66 -6.60 -16.98 -26.31
C LEU A 66 -7.03 -15.67 -25.64
N ARG A 67 -8.30 -15.27 -25.76
CA ARG A 67 -8.82 -14.05 -25.11
C ARG A 67 -8.81 -14.21 -23.58
N GLY A 68 -9.24 -15.37 -23.07
CA GLY A 68 -9.18 -15.68 -21.64
C GLY A 68 -7.75 -15.67 -21.11
N PHE A 69 -6.81 -16.27 -21.84
CA PHE A 69 -5.39 -16.27 -21.52
C PHE A 69 -4.81 -14.84 -21.47
N LEU A 70 -5.09 -14.01 -22.48
CA LEU A 70 -4.60 -12.63 -22.52
C LEU A 70 -5.15 -11.79 -21.35
N LEU A 71 -6.44 -11.94 -21.01
CA LEU A 71 -7.03 -11.27 -19.84
C LEU A 71 -6.36 -11.70 -18.54
N ALA A 72 -6.10 -13.01 -18.38
CA ALA A 72 -5.43 -13.55 -17.22
C ALA A 72 -3.98 -13.04 -17.09
N VAL A 73 -3.23 -12.95 -18.21
CA VAL A 73 -1.88 -12.35 -18.23
C VAL A 73 -1.92 -10.88 -17.82
N VAL A 74 -2.89 -10.11 -18.29
CA VAL A 74 -3.09 -8.72 -17.84
C VAL A 74 -3.36 -8.67 -16.33
N GLY A 75 -4.21 -9.55 -15.81
CA GLY A 75 -4.48 -9.64 -14.37
C GLY A 75 -3.23 -9.98 -13.54
N VAL A 76 -2.38 -10.91 -14.00
CA VAL A 76 -1.08 -11.19 -13.37
C VAL A 76 -0.19 -9.95 -13.35
N MET A 77 -0.04 -9.27 -14.49
CA MET A 77 0.77 -8.05 -14.61
C MET A 77 0.28 -6.95 -13.68
N VAL A 78 -1.04 -6.73 -13.62
CA VAL A 78 -1.66 -5.75 -12.71
C VAL A 78 -1.38 -6.10 -11.25
N SER A 79 -1.45 -7.37 -10.85
CA SER A 79 -1.12 -7.80 -9.48
C SER A 79 0.35 -7.53 -9.12
N VAL A 80 1.27 -7.75 -10.06
CA VAL A 80 2.70 -7.48 -9.85
C VAL A 80 2.94 -5.98 -9.68
N VAL A 81 2.35 -5.15 -10.55
CA VAL A 81 2.46 -3.68 -10.45
C VAL A 81 1.86 -3.18 -9.13
N TRP A 82 0.69 -3.69 -8.75
CA TRP A 82 0.03 -3.38 -7.48
C TRP A 82 0.93 -3.67 -6.29
N TRP A 83 1.57 -4.85 -6.26
CA TRP A 83 2.52 -5.22 -5.21
C TRP A 83 3.68 -4.22 -5.09
N PHE A 84 4.31 -3.85 -6.20
CA PHE A 84 5.40 -2.88 -6.19
C PHE A 84 4.95 -1.50 -5.72
N GLN A 85 3.75 -1.07 -6.12
CA GLN A 85 3.20 0.21 -5.71
C GLN A 85 2.94 0.25 -4.18
N LEU A 86 2.34 -0.80 -3.60
CA LEU A 86 2.14 -0.88 -2.15
C LEU A 86 3.47 -0.90 -1.38
N ARG A 87 4.46 -1.63 -1.89
CA ARG A 87 5.81 -1.66 -1.31
C ARG A 87 6.43 -0.27 -1.30
N SER A 88 6.37 0.46 -2.42
CA SER A 88 6.91 1.81 -2.54
C SER A 88 6.29 2.77 -1.54
N TYR A 89 4.95 2.78 -1.41
CA TYR A 89 4.27 3.62 -0.41
C TYR A 89 4.68 3.31 1.01
N ARG A 90 4.83 2.03 1.34
CA ARG A 90 5.27 1.61 2.67
C ARG A 90 6.69 2.07 2.96
N ASP A 91 7.61 1.81 2.04
CA ASP A 91 9.04 2.14 2.22
C ASP A 91 9.21 3.67 2.35
N LEU A 92 8.47 4.46 1.56
CA LEU A 92 8.42 5.92 1.69
C LEU A 92 7.85 6.36 3.04
N ASN A 93 6.74 5.77 3.49
CA ASN A 93 6.12 6.15 4.75
C ASN A 93 7.00 5.80 5.94
N THR A 94 7.66 4.64 5.91
CA THR A 94 8.68 4.26 6.92
C THR A 94 9.80 5.31 6.98
N ALA A 95 10.32 5.76 5.84
CA ALA A 95 11.33 6.82 5.82
C ALA A 95 10.81 8.15 6.39
N LYS A 96 9.55 8.52 6.13
CA LYS A 96 8.92 9.72 6.70
C LYS A 96 8.79 9.64 8.22
N PHE A 97 8.34 8.50 8.76
CA PHE A 97 8.23 8.31 10.20
C PHE A 97 9.58 8.32 10.92
N VAL A 98 10.65 7.85 10.28
CA VAL A 98 12.02 8.02 10.82
C VAL A 98 12.37 9.50 10.99
N VAL A 99 11.99 10.35 10.04
CA VAL A 99 12.22 11.80 10.13
C VAL A 99 11.32 12.45 11.18
N ILE A 100 10.03 12.10 11.24
CA ILE A 100 9.07 12.60 12.24
C ILE A 100 9.57 12.30 13.66
N ASN A 101 9.90 11.04 13.94
CA ASN A 101 10.37 10.64 15.28
C ASN A 101 11.71 11.30 15.64
N LYS A 102 12.54 11.60 14.64
CA LYS A 102 13.76 12.39 14.87
C LYS A 102 13.45 13.83 15.24
N ILE A 103 12.51 14.48 14.55
CA ILE A 103 12.07 15.84 14.89
C ILE A 103 11.51 15.88 16.32
N GLU A 104 10.68 14.90 16.67
CA GLU A 104 10.14 14.71 18.03
C GLU A 104 11.27 14.61 19.06
N ALA A 105 12.19 13.66 18.90
CA ALA A 105 13.26 13.38 19.86
C ALA A 105 14.22 14.56 20.07
N ASP A 106 14.55 15.28 18.98
CA ASP A 106 15.57 16.33 19.03
C ASP A 106 14.99 17.70 19.45
N ASN A 107 13.68 17.95 19.27
CA ASN A 107 13.15 19.32 19.33
C ASN A 107 11.81 19.51 20.08
N LEU A 108 11.06 18.44 20.39
CA LEU A 108 9.74 18.57 21.03
C LEU A 108 9.74 18.07 22.49
N PRO A 109 9.02 18.74 23.40
CA PRO A 109 8.89 18.28 24.78
C PRO A 109 7.98 17.06 24.93
N ILE A 110 7.14 16.80 23.93
CA ILE A 110 6.23 15.66 23.85
C ILE A 110 6.43 14.95 22.51
N THR A 111 6.34 13.63 22.51
CA THR A 111 6.71 12.79 21.37
C THR A 111 5.59 11.79 21.03
N PRO A 112 4.42 12.28 20.59
CA PRO A 112 3.22 11.44 20.46
C PRO A 112 3.40 10.22 19.55
N PHE A 113 4.07 10.34 18.40
CA PHE A 113 4.27 9.21 17.48
C PHE A 113 5.31 8.22 18.01
N SER A 114 6.35 8.71 18.68
CA SER A 114 7.33 7.85 19.35
C SER A 114 6.71 7.09 20.53
N ASP A 115 5.84 7.75 21.30
CA ASP A 115 5.12 7.15 22.42
C ASP A 115 4.11 6.10 21.94
N GLU A 116 3.36 6.40 20.88
CA GLU A 116 2.47 5.44 20.22
C GLU A 116 3.26 4.21 19.76
N TRP A 117 4.39 4.41 19.08
CA TRP A 117 5.24 3.32 18.62
C TRP A 117 5.80 2.48 19.78
N ALA A 118 6.13 3.11 20.91
CA ALA A 118 6.58 2.42 22.11
C ALA A 118 5.47 1.58 22.75
N GLN A 119 4.22 2.07 22.75
CA GLN A 119 3.06 1.30 23.22
C GLN A 119 2.80 0.08 22.32
N LEU A 120 2.85 0.27 20.99
CA LEU A 120 2.67 -0.81 20.01
C LEU A 120 3.69 -1.95 20.16
N LYS A 121 4.90 -1.67 20.68
CA LYS A 121 5.93 -2.67 20.94
C LYS A 121 5.82 -3.38 22.29
N LYS A 122 5.06 -2.82 23.23
CA LYS A 122 4.91 -3.36 24.60
C LYS A 122 3.88 -4.47 24.67
N ASP A 123 2.88 -4.47 23.78
CA ASP A 123 1.96 -5.59 23.69
C ASP A 123 2.70 -6.81 23.12
N PRO A 124 2.77 -7.94 23.85
CA PRO A 124 3.24 -9.20 23.30
C PRO A 124 2.12 -9.72 22.40
N VAL A 125 2.04 -9.15 21.22
CA VAL A 125 1.08 -9.63 20.24
C VAL A 125 1.52 -11.05 19.89
N PRO A 126 0.63 -12.07 19.99
CA PRO A 126 1.02 -13.45 19.66
C PRO A 126 1.63 -13.44 18.26
N LYS A 127 2.76 -14.13 18.02
CA LYS A 127 3.63 -14.06 16.82
C LYS A 127 2.96 -14.00 15.41
N LEU A 128 1.67 -14.25 15.32
CA LEU A 128 0.81 -14.07 14.14
C LEU A 128 0.21 -12.66 13.99
N ARG A 129 0.32 -11.81 15.01
CA ARG A 129 -0.49 -10.62 15.23
C ARG A 129 0.35 -9.39 15.63
N ASP A 130 1.69 -9.44 15.51
CA ASP A 130 2.67 -8.33 15.72
C ASP A 130 2.52 -7.12 14.76
N ARG A 131 1.30 -6.88 14.29
CA ARG A 131 1.00 -5.96 13.25
C ARG A 131 -0.31 -5.28 13.60
N TYR A 132 -0.21 -4.11 14.22
CA TYR A 132 -1.10 -2.99 13.85
C TYR A 132 -1.03 -2.66 12.34
N ALA A 133 -0.19 -3.38 11.57
CA ALA A 133 -0.37 -3.69 10.17
C ALA A 133 -1.40 -4.82 9.90
N GLU A 134 -2.54 -4.86 10.60
CA GLU A 134 -3.66 -5.73 10.24
C GLU A 134 -4.21 -5.32 8.86
N LEU A 135 -4.13 -4.02 8.48
CA LEU A 135 -4.27 -3.63 7.07
C LEU A 135 -3.06 -4.08 6.23
N GLY A 136 -1.82 -3.87 6.67
CA GLY A 136 -0.62 -4.17 5.86
C GLY A 136 -0.26 -5.65 5.68
N PHE A 137 -0.89 -6.58 6.40
CA PHE A 137 -0.83 -8.01 6.11
C PHE A 137 -1.90 -8.36 5.09
N VAL A 138 -3.17 -8.04 5.36
CA VAL A 138 -4.27 -8.29 4.40
C VAL A 138 -3.98 -7.62 3.04
N GLU A 139 -3.63 -6.33 3.01
CA GLU A 139 -3.21 -5.58 1.81
C GLU A 139 -2.02 -6.22 1.08
N ARG A 140 -1.16 -6.96 1.78
CA ARG A 140 -0.03 -7.66 1.18
C ARG A 140 -0.45 -8.98 0.56
N PHE A 141 -1.41 -9.68 1.15
CA PHE A 141 -1.91 -10.92 0.57
C PHE A 141 -2.84 -10.70 -0.61
N VAL A 142 -3.59 -9.59 -0.66
CA VAL A 142 -4.58 -9.38 -1.73
C VAL A 142 -3.95 -9.41 -3.14
N PRO A 143 -2.85 -8.69 -3.46
CA PRO A 143 -2.21 -8.80 -4.77
C PRO A 143 -1.75 -10.22 -5.09
N ILE A 144 -1.25 -10.96 -4.09
CA ILE A 144 -0.80 -12.35 -4.27
C ILE A 144 -1.99 -13.26 -4.58
N VAL A 145 -3.11 -13.11 -3.87
CA VAL A 145 -4.33 -13.89 -4.13
C VAL A 145 -4.82 -13.66 -5.56
N PHE A 146 -4.94 -12.41 -6.00
CA PHE A 146 -5.34 -12.11 -7.38
C PHE A 146 -4.30 -12.60 -8.40
N LEU A 147 -3.00 -12.53 -8.08
CA LEU A 147 -1.95 -13.11 -8.93
C LEU A 147 -2.16 -14.61 -9.12
N LEU A 148 -2.39 -15.35 -8.03
CA LEU A 148 -2.59 -16.80 -8.07
C LEU A 148 -3.87 -17.17 -8.82
N VAL A 149 -4.98 -16.45 -8.59
CA VAL A 149 -6.25 -16.65 -9.31
C VAL A 149 -6.07 -16.43 -10.80
N ASN A 150 -5.44 -15.33 -11.21
CA ASN A 150 -5.18 -15.05 -12.62
C ASN A 150 -4.19 -16.06 -13.23
N ALA A 151 -3.15 -16.48 -12.50
CA ALA A 151 -2.22 -17.50 -12.97
C ALA A 151 -2.92 -18.85 -13.17
N ALA A 152 -3.80 -19.26 -12.25
CA ALA A 152 -4.60 -20.46 -12.38
C ALA A 152 -5.54 -20.37 -13.59
N LEU A 153 -6.21 -19.23 -13.80
CA LEU A 153 -7.05 -18.99 -14.97
C LEU A 153 -6.26 -19.08 -16.28
N ALA A 154 -5.05 -18.51 -16.31
CA ALA A 154 -4.19 -18.57 -17.49
C ALA A 154 -3.79 -20.01 -17.86
N VAL A 155 -3.68 -20.92 -16.89
CA VAL A 155 -3.40 -22.34 -17.13
C VAL A 155 -4.68 -23.09 -17.50
N SER A 156 -5.79 -22.84 -16.80
CA SER A 156 -7.04 -23.60 -16.97
C SER A 156 -7.68 -23.43 -18.33
N VAL A 157 -7.45 -22.30 -19.02
CA VAL A 157 -8.00 -22.08 -20.38
C VAL A 157 -7.37 -22.98 -21.46
N TRP A 158 -6.29 -23.69 -21.14
CA TRP A 158 -5.60 -24.61 -22.06
C TRP A 158 -5.73 -26.09 -21.68
N LEU A 159 -6.44 -26.38 -20.58
CA LEU A 159 -6.75 -27.75 -20.12
C LEU A 159 -8.14 -28.15 -20.61
#